data_AF-A0A7S0BF35-F1
#
_entry.id   AF-A0A7S0BF35-F1
#
_cell.length_a   1.000
_cell.length_b   1.000
_cell.length_c   1.000
_cell.angle_alpha   90.00
_cell.angle_beta   90.00
_cell.angle_gamma   90.00
#
_symmetry.space_group_name_H-M   'P 1'
#
loop_
_entity.id
_entity.type
_entity.pdbx_description
1 polymer ?
#
loop_
_entity_poly.entity_id
_entity_poly.type
_entity_poly.pdbx_seq_one_letter_code
_entity_poly.pdbx_strand_id
1 'polypeptide(L)'
;VFLYVSGFKCCLVSSYEAPRWASTNLGVFLCIRCSGIHRNLGVHISTVRSTTLDTWTPREIELIRSRGNEFGRNYYEACVPRDVVRPDANDTAAVEKWIRNKYEK
;
A
#
# COMPACT_ATOMS: atom_id res chain seq x y z
N VAL A 1 9.15 -12.73 -7.34
CA VAL A 1 10.19 -11.97 -6.60
C VAL A 1 9.75 -11.56 -5.19
N PHE A 2 8.49 -11.21 -4.96
CA PHE A 2 8.02 -10.61 -3.70
C PHE A 2 7.34 -11.56 -2.69
N LEU A 3 7.22 -12.86 -3.01
CA LEU A 3 6.50 -13.86 -2.18
C LEU A 3 7.04 -13.99 -0.74
N TYR A 4 8.29 -13.60 -0.50
CA TYR A 4 8.97 -13.68 0.79
C TYR A 4 8.97 -12.35 1.56
N VAL A 5 8.34 -11.29 1.04
CA VAL A 5 8.29 -9.99 1.71
C VAL A 5 7.16 -9.97 2.73
N SER A 6 7.45 -9.51 3.95
CA SER A 6 6.47 -9.43 5.05
C SER A 6 5.24 -8.61 4.65
N GLY A 7 4.07 -9.22 4.81
CA GLY A 7 2.79 -8.59 4.49
C GLY A 7 2.44 -8.53 2.99
N PHE A 8 3.16 -9.25 2.12
CA PHE A 8 2.77 -9.46 0.71
C PHE A 8 1.44 -10.20 0.54
N LYS A 9 0.94 -10.89 1.57
CA LYS A 9 -0.28 -11.71 1.48
C LYS A 9 -1.58 -10.89 1.55
N CYS A 10 -1.55 -9.67 2.06
CA CYS A 10 -2.74 -8.83 2.23
C CYS A 10 -2.44 -7.40 1.81
N CYS A 11 -3.44 -6.69 1.31
CA CYS A 11 -3.35 -5.26 1.08
C CYS A 11 -3.07 -4.50 2.41
N LEU A 12 -2.29 -3.42 2.37
CA LEU A 12 -2.03 -2.61 3.57
C LEU A 12 -3.33 -2.01 4.16
N VAL A 13 -4.23 -1.61 3.26
CA VAL A 13 -5.41 -0.80 3.58
C VAL A 13 -6.66 -1.66 3.81
N SER A 14 -6.85 -2.69 3.00
CA SER A 14 -8.03 -3.55 3.02
C SER A 14 -7.65 -5.00 3.34
N SER A 15 -8.64 -5.80 3.75
CA SER A 15 -8.47 -7.23 4.03
C SER A 15 -8.29 -8.11 2.78
N TYR A 16 -8.22 -7.52 1.58
CA TYR A 16 -8.02 -8.29 0.35
C TYR A 16 -6.69 -9.02 0.34
N GLU A 17 -6.76 -10.30 0.01
CA GLU A 17 -5.60 -11.16 -0.16
C GLU A 17 -4.91 -10.94 -1.51
N ALA A 18 -3.65 -11.36 -1.57
CA ALA A 18 -2.81 -11.37 -2.77
C ALA A 18 -2.75 -10.02 -3.52
N PRO A 19 -2.26 -8.94 -2.88
CA PRO A 19 -1.97 -7.69 -3.55
C PRO A 19 -0.97 -7.90 -4.68
N ARG A 20 -1.41 -7.58 -5.90
CA ARG A 20 -0.60 -7.69 -7.12
C ARG A 20 -0.02 -6.33 -7.54
N TRP A 21 -0.24 -5.29 -6.75
CA TRP A 21 0.25 -3.92 -6.96
C TRP A 21 1.06 -3.47 -5.75
N ALA A 22 1.90 -2.47 -5.93
CA ALA A 22 2.72 -1.89 -4.87
C ALA A 22 2.96 -0.41 -5.11
N SER A 23 3.14 0.34 -4.03
CA SER A 23 3.73 1.67 -4.06
C SER A 23 5.23 1.55 -3.77
N THR A 24 6.07 1.87 -4.75
CA THR A 24 7.52 1.56 -4.72
C THR A 24 8.30 2.53 -3.83
N ASN A 25 7.89 3.81 -3.79
CA ASN A 25 8.49 4.81 -2.92
C ASN A 25 8.03 4.66 -1.46
N LEU A 26 6.77 4.28 -1.24
CA LEU A 26 6.23 4.04 0.10
C LEU A 26 6.64 2.68 0.67
N GLY A 27 6.92 1.70 -0.20
CA GLY A 27 7.36 0.35 0.17
C GLY A 27 6.22 -0.52 0.69
N VAL A 28 5.03 -0.44 0.08
CA VAL A 28 3.81 -1.13 0.54
C VAL A 28 3.09 -1.83 -0.62
N PHE A 29 2.45 -2.97 -0.35
CA PHE A 29 1.64 -3.73 -1.30
C PHE A 29 0.16 -3.37 -1.20
N LEU A 30 -0.48 -3.29 -2.37
CA LEU A 30 -1.83 -2.77 -2.59
C LEU A 30 -2.65 -3.76 -3.42
N CYS A 31 -3.95 -3.87 -3.12
CA CYS A 31 -4.89 -4.50 -4.04
C CYS A 31 -5.16 -3.56 -5.25
N ILE A 32 -5.81 -4.09 -6.28
CA ILE A 32 -6.13 -3.32 -7.49
C ILE A 32 -6.89 -2.02 -7.17
N ARG A 33 -7.86 -2.07 -6.25
CA ARG A 33 -8.66 -0.90 -5.87
C ARG A 33 -7.83 0.17 -5.16
N CYS A 34 -7.09 -0.20 -4.11
CA CYS A 34 -6.21 0.73 -3.41
C CYS A 34 -5.12 1.28 -4.34
N SER A 35 -4.62 0.49 -5.29
CA SER A 35 -3.68 0.97 -6.30
C SER A 35 -4.27 2.10 -7.17
N GLY A 36 -5.57 2.05 -7.48
CA GLY A 36 -6.27 3.12 -8.20
C GLY A 36 -6.30 4.42 -7.40
N ILE A 37 -6.68 4.32 -6.12
CA ILE A 37 -6.70 5.48 -5.21
C ILE A 37 -5.29 6.07 -5.05
N HIS A 38 -4.28 5.23 -4.87
CA HIS A 38 -2.89 5.67 -4.78
C HIS A 38 -2.39 6.40 -6.05
N ARG A 39 -2.90 6.05 -7.25
CA ARG A 39 -2.59 6.79 -8.47
C ARG A 39 -3.19 8.21 -8.45
N ASN A 40 -4.38 8.37 -7.86
CA ASN A 40 -5.06 9.66 -7.76
C ASN A 40 -4.38 10.63 -6.77
N LEU A 41 -3.51 10.14 -5.88
CA LEU A 41 -2.67 10.98 -5.02
C LEU A 41 -1.56 11.69 -5.82
N GLY A 42 -1.19 11.15 -6.99
CA GLY A 42 -0.09 11.65 -7.81
C GLY A 42 1.28 11.08 -7.41
N VAL A 43 2.20 11.10 -8.38
CA VAL A 43 3.52 10.44 -8.29
C VAL A 43 4.45 11.02 -7.23
N HIS A 44 4.25 12.29 -6.87
CA HIS A 44 4.99 12.98 -5.80
C HIS A 44 4.68 12.40 -4.42
N ILE A 45 3.52 11.76 -4.25
CA ILE A 45 3.11 11.08 -3.01
C ILE A 45 3.31 9.57 -3.14
N SER A 46 2.78 8.96 -4.20
CA SER A 46 2.80 7.50 -4.38
C SER A 46 3.10 7.10 -5.81
N THR A 47 4.19 6.36 -6.00
CA THR A 47 4.57 5.76 -7.28
C THR A 47 4.11 4.31 -7.33
N VAL A 48 3.10 4.02 -8.15
CA VAL A 48 2.45 2.70 -8.21
C VAL A 48 3.03 1.84 -9.33
N ARG A 49 3.34 0.57 -9.02
CA ARG A 49 3.76 -0.47 -9.97
C ARG A 49 2.98 -1.77 -9.77
N SER A 50 2.70 -2.47 -10.86
CA SER A 50 2.26 -3.86 -10.87
C SER A 50 3.43 -4.78 -10.56
N THR A 51 3.19 -5.77 -9.71
CA THR A 51 4.20 -6.76 -9.31
C THR A 51 4.50 -7.80 -10.40
N THR A 52 3.65 -7.89 -11.42
CA THR A 52 3.78 -8.86 -12.51
C THR A 52 3.80 -8.25 -13.90
N LEU A 53 3.28 -7.03 -14.08
CA LEU A 53 3.12 -6.40 -15.40
C LEU A 53 4.12 -5.27 -15.68
N ASP A 54 4.68 -4.66 -14.64
CA ASP A 54 5.63 -3.56 -14.80
C ASP A 54 7.06 -4.04 -14.61
N THR A 55 8.00 -3.36 -15.26
CA THR A 55 9.43 -3.51 -14.99
C THR A 55 9.82 -2.72 -13.76
N TRP A 56 10.65 -3.34 -12.91
CA TRP A 56 11.14 -2.76 -11.67
C TRP A 56 12.63 -2.50 -11.75
N THR A 57 13.05 -1.36 -11.23
CA THR A 57 14.48 -1.09 -11.02
C THR A 57 15.01 -1.90 -9.83
N PRO A 58 16.31 -2.23 -9.79
CA PRO A 58 16.91 -2.92 -8.64
C PRO A 58 16.67 -2.18 -7.31
N ARG A 59 16.74 -0.85 -7.33
CA ARG A 59 16.49 0.01 -6.16
C ARG A 59 15.06 -0.11 -5.64
N GLU A 60 14.06 -0.15 -6.52
CA GLU A 60 12.67 -0.34 -6.11
C GLU A 60 12.44 -1.73 -5.49
N ILE A 61 13.08 -2.77 -6.04
CA ILE A 61 13.02 -4.13 -5.49
C ILE A 61 13.62 -4.16 -4.08
N GLU A 62 14.77 -3.52 -3.88
CA GLU A 62 15.44 -3.44 -2.57
C GLU A 62 14.61 -2.66 -1.54
N LEU A 63 14.01 -1.53 -1.94
CA LEU A 63 13.12 -0.75 -1.08
C LEU A 63 11.91 -1.57 -0.63
N ILE A 64 11.26 -2.30 -1.54
CA ILE A 64 10.13 -3.14 -1.18
C ILE A 64 10.56 -4.32 -0.29
N ARG A 65 11.72 -4.93 -0.56
CA ARG A 65 12.24 -6.06 0.24
C ARG A 65 12.65 -5.68 1.65
N SER A 66 13.23 -4.49 1.82
CA SER A 66 13.59 -3.95 3.14
C SER A 66 12.37 -3.41 3.91
N ARG A 67 11.25 -3.18 3.21
CA ARG A 67 9.97 -2.76 3.79
C ARG A 67 8.92 -3.85 3.60
N GLY A 68 7.68 -3.46 3.34
CA GLY A 68 6.51 -4.32 3.32
C GLY A 68 5.37 -3.73 4.13
N ASN A 69 4.24 -4.43 4.15
CA ASN A 69 3.03 -3.90 4.79
C ASN A 69 3.12 -3.87 6.32
N GLU A 70 4.00 -4.66 6.92
CA GLU A 70 4.30 -4.57 8.34
C GLU A 70 4.99 -3.23 8.69
N PHE A 71 6.04 -2.87 7.94
CA PHE A 71 6.65 -1.54 8.03
C PHE A 71 5.60 -0.45 7.79
N GLY A 72 4.79 -0.59 6.74
CA GLY A 72 3.75 0.40 6.42
C GLY A 72 2.73 0.57 7.54
N ARG A 73 2.36 -0.51 8.23
CA ARG A 73 1.46 -0.46 9.40
C ARG A 73 2.13 0.23 10.57
N ASN A 74 3.37 -0.13 10.88
CA ASN A 74 4.09 0.45 12.02
C ASN A 74 4.45 1.91 11.80
N TYR A 75 4.68 2.35 10.56
CA TYR A 75 5.10 3.70 10.24
C TYR A 75 3.91 4.61 9.88
N TYR A 76 3.11 4.25 8.88
CA TYR A 76 1.99 5.10 8.42
C TYR A 76 0.75 5.00 9.30
N GLU A 77 0.61 3.96 10.12
CA GLU A 77 -0.47 3.82 11.10
C GLU A 77 -0.01 4.03 12.55
N ALA A 78 1.24 4.50 12.78
CA ALA A 78 1.81 4.67 14.12
C ALA A 78 0.94 5.54 15.05
N CYS A 79 0.36 6.59 14.48
CA CYS A 79 -0.45 7.57 15.20
C CYS A 79 -1.96 7.36 15.00
N VAL A 80 -2.38 6.23 14.44
CA VAL A 80 -3.80 5.90 14.32
C VAL A 80 -4.30 5.42 15.69
N PRO A 81 -5.30 6.07 16.30
CA PRO A 81 -5.86 5.64 17.57
C PRO A 81 -6.42 4.20 17.51
N ARG A 82 -6.33 3.46 18.62
CA ARG A 82 -6.71 2.02 18.66
C ARG A 82 -8.20 1.77 18.46
N ASP A 83 -9.03 2.75 18.77
CA ASP A 83 -10.48 2.76 18.60
C ASP A 83 -10.91 3.02 17.15
N VAL A 84 -9.99 3.46 16.29
CA VAL A 84 -10.27 3.67 14.88
C VAL A 84 -10.23 2.35 14.13
N VAL A 85 -11.40 1.93 13.64
CA VAL A 85 -11.54 0.73 12.82
C VAL A 85 -11.16 1.02 11.38
N ARG A 86 -10.51 0.05 10.72
CA ARG A 86 -10.24 0.13 9.28
C ARG A 86 -11.56 0.16 8.49
N PRO A 87 -11.62 0.90 7.38
CA PRO A 87 -12.82 0.96 6.56
C PRO A 87 -13.17 -0.41 6.00
N ASP A 88 -14.47 -0.66 5.78
CA ASP A 88 -14.92 -1.82 5.01
C ASP A 88 -14.26 -1.77 3.65
N ALA A 89 -13.66 -2.88 3.23
CA ALA A 89 -12.94 -2.97 1.98
C ALA A 89 -13.85 -2.64 0.77
N ASN A 90 -15.15 -2.90 0.86
CA ASN A 90 -16.17 -2.64 -0.15
C ASN A 90 -16.64 -1.17 -0.19
N ASP A 91 -16.47 -0.42 0.90
CA ASP A 91 -16.76 1.01 0.93
C ASP A 91 -15.60 1.80 0.32
N THR A 92 -15.69 2.06 -0.98
CA THR A 92 -14.63 2.75 -1.72
C THR A 92 -14.39 4.17 -1.22
N ALA A 93 -15.45 4.88 -0.80
CA ALA A 93 -15.33 6.25 -0.32
C ALA A 93 -14.62 6.30 1.04
N ALA A 94 -14.97 5.39 1.96
CA ALA A 94 -14.29 5.27 3.24
C ALA A 94 -12.81 4.87 3.07
N VAL A 95 -12.52 3.94 2.15
CA VAL A 95 -11.14 3.52 1.81
C VAL A 95 -10.35 4.68 1.20
N GLU A 96 -10.94 5.47 0.31
CA GLU A 96 -10.26 6.65 -0.26
C GLU A 96 -9.93 7.68 0.79
N LYS A 97 -10.91 8.05 1.63
CA LYS A 97 -10.69 9.00 2.73
C LYS A 97 -9.58 8.52 3.67
N TRP A 98 -9.56 7.22 3.99
CA TRP A 98 -8.52 6.62 4.81
C TRP A 98 -7.11 6.74 4.19
N ILE A 99 -6.99 6.46 2.90
CA ILE A 99 -5.71 6.55 2.18
C ILE A 99 -5.24 8.00 2.11
N ARG A 100 -6.12 8.94 1.75
CA ARG A 100 -5.77 10.37 1.67
C ARG A 100 -5.28 10.92 3.01
N ASN A 101 -6.00 10.63 4.09
CA ASN A 101 -5.63 11.06 5.44
C ASN A 101 -4.25 10.54 5.89
N LYS A 102 -3.77 9.42 5.33
CA LYS A 102 -2.45 8.88 5.66
C LYS A 102 -1.30 9.54 4.91
N TYR A 103 -1.51 9.89 3.64
CA TYR A 103 -0.42 10.23 2.73
C TYR A 103 -0.43 11.66 2.18
N GLU A 104 -1.55 12.40 2.24
CA GLU A 104 -1.67 13.78 1.74
C GLU A 104 -1.40 14.86 2.81
N LYS A 105 -0.67 14.53 3.87
CA LYS A 105 -0.33 15.49 4.94
C LYS A 105 0.83 16.39 4.59
#